data_AF-A0A9E3BP62-F1
#
_entry.id   AF-A0A9E3BP62-F1
#
_cell.length_a   1.000
_cell.length_b   1.000
_cell.length_c   1.000
_cell.angle_alpha   90.00
_cell.angle_beta   90.00
_cell.angle_gamma   90.00
#
_symmetry.space_group_name_H-M   'P 1'
#
loop_
_entity.id
_entity.type
_entity.pdbx_description
1 polymer ?
#
loop_
_entity_poly.entity_id
_entity_poly.type
_entity_poly.pdbx_seq_one_letter_code
_entity_poly.pdbx_strand_id
1 'polypeptide(L)'
;LRHPMAASRLEQLATGSFQCVIGDDTAAERADRVTRLLLCSGKVSADLAGSPLRAEAANVALARVEELYPFPRQELGALVASFPALREVVWVQEEPKNMGAWTYMEPRLRDLLGELPLRYEGRPERASPAEGSADRHTQEQARIAQAAWTGAPEPAQNPAERRARGDTLISKRK
;
A
#
# COMPACT_ATOMS: atom_id res chain seq x y z
N LEU A 1 18.37 9.96 5.27
CA LEU A 1 18.95 10.36 6.58
C LEU A 1 18.41 11.69 7.12
N ARG A 2 18.21 12.73 6.30
CA ARG A 2 17.73 14.06 6.76
C ARG A 2 16.26 14.35 6.45
N HIS A 3 15.49 13.33 6.09
CA HIS A 3 14.09 13.54 5.72
C HIS A 3 13.29 13.87 6.98
N PRO A 4 12.43 14.90 7.00
CA PRO A 4 11.66 15.27 8.20
C PRO A 4 10.78 14.13 8.73
N MET A 5 10.22 13.31 7.84
CA MET A 5 9.43 12.13 8.22
C MET A 5 10.26 10.96 8.77
N ALA A 6 11.59 11.05 8.76
CA ALA A 6 12.47 10.06 9.36
C ALA A 6 12.86 10.40 10.81
N ALA A 7 12.26 11.44 11.40
CA ALA A 7 12.42 11.77 12.81
C ALA A 7 11.51 10.90 13.69
N SER A 8 11.97 10.63 14.92
CA SER A 8 11.17 9.94 15.96
C SER A 8 11.09 10.82 17.20
N ARG A 9 9.98 10.74 17.92
CA ARG A 9 9.81 11.36 19.24
C ARG A 9 10.59 10.56 20.28
N LEU A 10 10.99 11.21 21.38
CA LEU A 10 11.77 10.57 22.44
C LEU A 10 11.00 9.41 23.07
N GLU A 11 9.69 9.54 23.23
CA GLU A 11 8.82 8.52 23.82
C GLU A 11 8.83 7.23 23.00
N GLN A 12 8.86 7.35 21.66
CA GLN A 12 8.95 6.19 20.77
C GLN A 12 10.24 5.38 20.97
N LEU A 13 11.30 6.02 21.46
CA LEU A 13 12.58 5.37 21.79
C LEU A 13 12.63 4.88 23.23
N ALA A 14 11.98 5.59 24.16
CA ALA A 14 12.02 5.28 25.58
C ALA A 14 11.12 4.11 25.97
N THR A 15 9.94 4.00 25.34
CA THR A 15 8.93 2.99 25.70
C THR A 15 8.44 2.17 24.51
N GLY A 16 8.83 2.54 23.28
CA GLY A 16 8.51 1.78 22.09
C GLY A 16 9.37 0.51 21.97
N SER A 17 8.97 -0.33 21.02
CA SER A 17 9.75 -1.48 20.57
C SER A 17 9.91 -1.41 19.06
N PHE A 18 10.79 -2.26 18.54
CA PHE A 18 10.79 -2.52 17.11
C PHE A 18 9.40 -3.04 16.68
N GLN A 19 8.91 -2.53 15.55
CA GLN A 19 7.64 -2.92 14.96
C GLN A 19 7.94 -3.56 13.60
N CYS A 20 7.72 -4.86 13.47
CA CYS A 20 7.99 -5.59 12.23
C CYS A 20 7.15 -5.05 11.05
N VAL A 21 5.93 -4.59 11.36
CA VAL A 21 5.01 -3.95 10.42
C VAL A 21 4.45 -2.69 11.08
N ILE A 22 4.45 -1.57 10.35
CA ILE A 22 3.88 -0.30 10.79
C ILE A 22 2.71 0.05 9.88
N GLY A 23 1.50 0.15 10.44
CA GLY A 23 0.26 0.45 9.72
C GLY A 23 0.06 1.93 9.39
N ASP A 24 -1.11 2.23 8.78
CA ASP A 24 -1.55 3.59 8.49
C ASP A 24 -2.60 4.05 9.51
N ASP A 25 -2.18 4.77 10.55
CA ASP A 25 -3.08 5.26 11.61
C ASP A 25 -4.22 6.13 11.04
N THR A 26 -3.98 6.90 9.97
CA THR A 26 -5.01 7.73 9.33
C THR A 26 -6.03 6.89 8.57
N ALA A 27 -5.61 5.75 7.99
CA ALA A 27 -6.53 4.84 7.33
C ALA A 27 -7.31 3.97 8.32
N ALA A 28 -6.76 3.71 9.51
CA ALA A 28 -7.42 2.92 10.55
C ALA A 28 -8.77 3.52 10.98
N GLU A 29 -8.89 4.85 11.01
CA GLU A 29 -10.16 5.56 11.31
C GLU A 29 -11.26 5.30 10.26
N ARG A 30 -10.89 4.84 9.07
CA ARG A 30 -11.76 4.57 7.92
C ARG A 30 -11.59 3.14 7.39
N ALA A 31 -11.25 2.21 8.28
CA ALA A 31 -10.93 0.83 7.94
C ALA A 31 -11.97 0.15 7.03
N ASP A 32 -13.25 0.37 7.29
CA ASP A 32 -14.37 -0.19 6.51
C ASP A 32 -14.47 0.30 5.06
N ARG A 33 -13.70 1.33 4.70
CA ARG A 33 -13.67 1.92 3.36
C ARG A 33 -12.37 1.65 2.62
N VAL A 34 -11.38 1.06 3.28
CA VAL A 34 -10.10 0.73 2.67
C VAL A 34 -10.28 -0.47 1.75
N THR A 35 -10.05 -0.27 0.46
CA THR A 35 -10.13 -1.31 -0.57
C THR A 35 -8.77 -1.69 -1.15
N ARG A 36 -7.74 -0.88 -0.95
CA ARG A 36 -6.35 -1.15 -1.32
C ARG A 36 -5.41 -0.92 -0.15
N LEU A 37 -4.52 -1.89 0.08
CA LEU A 37 -3.41 -1.76 1.01
C LEU A 37 -2.09 -1.72 0.23
N LEU A 38 -1.35 -0.63 0.35
CA LEU A 38 0.02 -0.52 -0.12
C LEU A 38 0.95 -1.06 0.96
N LEU A 39 1.78 -2.05 0.60
CA LEU A 39 2.87 -2.55 1.41
C LEU A 39 4.19 -2.11 0.78
N CYS A 40 5.11 -1.59 1.58
CA CYS A 40 6.44 -1.22 1.11
C CYS A 40 7.48 -1.39 2.20
N SER A 41 8.77 -1.27 1.86
CA SER A 41 9.87 -1.28 2.83
C SER A 41 10.86 -0.17 2.50
N GLY A 42 11.48 0.42 3.53
CA GLY A 42 12.48 1.47 3.35
C GLY A 42 11.92 2.81 2.87
N LYS A 43 12.76 3.60 2.19
CA LYS A 43 12.50 5.03 1.97
C LYS A 43 11.32 5.36 1.05
N VAL A 44 10.89 4.41 0.20
CA VAL A 44 9.75 4.60 -0.71
C VAL A 44 8.47 4.96 0.05
N SER A 45 8.37 4.56 1.32
CA SER A 45 7.26 4.97 2.19
C SER A 45 7.18 6.48 2.37
N ALA A 46 8.31 7.20 2.42
CA ALA A 46 8.33 8.65 2.55
C ALA A 46 7.85 9.32 1.25
N ASP A 47 8.29 8.79 0.11
CA ASP A 47 7.88 9.27 -1.22
C ASP A 47 6.36 9.06 -1.42
N LEU A 48 5.83 7.89 -1.00
CA LEU A 48 4.40 7.60 -1.05
C LEU A 48 3.60 8.45 -0.06
N ALA A 49 4.06 8.56 1.18
CA ALA A 49 3.34 9.28 2.23
C ALA A 49 3.30 10.80 1.99
N GLY A 50 4.32 11.36 1.34
CA GLY A 50 4.39 12.76 0.91
C GLY A 50 3.69 13.05 -0.42
N SER A 51 3.15 12.04 -1.11
CA SER A 51 2.46 12.24 -2.38
C SER A 51 1.15 13.02 -2.19
N PRO A 52 0.87 14.04 -3.01
CA PRO A 52 -0.40 14.78 -2.95
C PRO A 52 -1.62 13.88 -3.21
N LEU A 53 -1.44 12.80 -4.00
CA LEU A 53 -2.50 11.85 -4.33
C LEU A 53 -3.04 11.09 -3.11
N ARG A 54 -2.26 11.01 -2.03
CA ARG A 54 -2.70 10.35 -0.79
C ARG A 54 -3.95 11.00 -0.20
N ALA A 55 -4.08 12.34 -0.31
CA ALA A 55 -5.23 13.07 0.21
C ALA A 55 -6.53 12.76 -0.56
N GLU A 56 -6.40 12.39 -1.84
CA GLU A 56 -7.53 12.07 -2.72
C GLU A 56 -7.89 10.57 -2.65
N ALA A 57 -6.92 9.72 -2.29
CA ALA A 57 -7.06 8.27 -2.23
C ALA A 57 -7.62 7.77 -0.89
N ALA A 58 -8.82 8.23 -0.50
CA ALA A 58 -9.47 7.93 0.78
C ALA A 58 -9.92 6.47 0.98
N ASN A 59 -9.71 5.59 0.01
CA ASN A 59 -9.91 4.14 0.08
C ASN A 59 -8.58 3.35 0.05
N VAL A 60 -7.45 4.04 0.10
CA VAL A 60 -6.11 3.44 0.09
C VAL A 60 -5.45 3.62 1.46
N ALA A 61 -4.75 2.59 1.94
CA ALA A 61 -3.93 2.62 3.14
C ALA A 61 -2.45 2.34 2.78
N LEU A 62 -1.51 2.95 3.49
CA LEU A 62 -0.07 2.73 3.32
C LEU A 62 0.58 2.15 4.57
N ALA A 63 1.11 0.92 4.47
CA ALA A 63 1.84 0.28 5.54
C ALA A 63 3.28 -0.06 5.14
N ARG A 64 4.14 -0.13 6.16
CA ARG A 64 5.57 -0.44 6.04
C ARG A 64 5.85 -1.81 6.62
N VAL A 65 6.64 -2.60 5.90
CA VAL A 65 7.21 -3.86 6.36
C VAL A 65 8.68 -3.59 6.70
N GLU A 66 8.94 -3.36 7.98
CA GLU A 66 10.27 -3.02 8.49
C GLU A 66 11.13 -4.29 8.69
N GLU A 67 10.50 -5.42 8.99
CA GLU A 67 11.16 -6.73 9.05
C GLU A 67 10.76 -7.60 7.86
N LEU A 68 11.70 -7.89 6.97
CA LEU A 68 11.48 -8.82 5.87
C LEU A 68 11.79 -10.27 6.28
N TYR A 69 12.80 -10.45 7.13
CA TYR A 69 13.22 -11.76 7.62
C TYR A 69 13.50 -11.72 9.14
N PRO A 70 12.90 -12.62 9.94
CA PRO A 70 11.90 -13.62 9.54
C PRO A 70 10.61 -12.98 9.01
N PHE A 71 9.81 -13.71 8.23
CA PHE A 71 8.59 -13.15 7.63
C PHE A 71 7.53 -12.86 8.72
N PRO A 72 7.06 -11.60 8.87
CA PRO A 72 6.16 -11.20 9.96
C PRO A 72 4.71 -11.56 9.65
N ARG A 73 4.43 -12.87 9.60
CA ARG A 73 3.11 -13.41 9.21
C ARG A 73 1.99 -12.93 10.12
N GLN A 74 2.23 -12.87 11.42
CA GLN A 74 1.19 -12.55 12.40
C GLN A 74 0.77 -11.08 12.25
N GLU A 75 1.74 -10.18 12.16
CA GLU A 75 1.54 -8.74 12.06
C GLU A 75 0.91 -8.37 10.72
N LEU A 76 1.39 -8.95 9.60
CA LEU A 76 0.79 -8.74 8.28
C LEU A 76 -0.64 -9.28 8.22
N GLY A 77 -0.88 -10.47 8.80
CA GLY A 77 -2.21 -11.07 8.84
C GLY A 77 -3.20 -10.21 9.63
N ALA A 78 -2.77 -9.69 10.79
CA ALA A 78 -3.59 -8.78 11.61
C ALA A 78 -3.89 -7.47 10.89
N LEU A 79 -2.90 -6.88 10.21
CA LEU A 79 -3.09 -5.67 9.42
C LEU A 79 -4.08 -5.88 8.27
N VAL A 80 -3.91 -6.95 7.49
CA VAL A 80 -4.84 -7.28 6.40
C VAL A 80 -6.26 -7.49 6.94
N ALA A 81 -6.41 -8.22 8.05
CA ALA A 81 -7.70 -8.46 8.68
C ALA A 81 -8.37 -7.20 9.24
N SER A 82 -7.60 -6.16 9.57
CA SER A 82 -8.15 -4.88 10.05
C SER A 82 -8.89 -4.09 8.97
N PHE A 83 -8.77 -4.45 7.69
CA PHE A 83 -9.45 -3.79 6.57
C PHE A 83 -10.51 -4.72 5.95
N PRO A 84 -11.76 -4.75 6.46
CA PRO A 84 -12.76 -5.74 6.05
C PRO A 84 -13.26 -5.55 4.61
N ALA A 85 -13.09 -4.35 4.03
CA ALA A 85 -13.46 -4.03 2.66
C ALA A 85 -12.31 -4.19 1.65
N LEU A 86 -11.18 -4.76 2.08
CA LEU A 86 -9.97 -4.87 1.27
C LEU A 86 -10.22 -5.75 0.03
N ARG A 87 -9.79 -5.25 -1.13
CA ARG A 87 -9.98 -5.89 -2.45
C ARG A 87 -8.67 -6.18 -3.16
N GLU A 88 -7.59 -5.54 -2.77
CA GLU A 88 -6.25 -5.86 -3.27
C GLU A 88 -5.17 -5.39 -2.29
N VAL A 89 -4.03 -6.05 -2.38
CA VAL A 89 -2.77 -5.63 -1.76
C VAL A 89 -1.77 -5.33 -2.87
N VAL A 90 -1.02 -4.25 -2.73
CA VAL A 90 0.02 -3.85 -3.68
C VAL A 90 1.35 -3.79 -2.96
N TRP A 91 2.32 -4.59 -3.40
CA TRP A 91 3.70 -4.43 -2.99
C TRP A 91 4.36 -3.33 -3.82
N VAL A 92 4.82 -2.27 -3.15
CA VAL A 92 5.47 -1.12 -3.76
C VAL A 92 6.95 -1.11 -3.41
N GLN A 93 7.82 -1.04 -4.42
CA GLN A 93 9.25 -0.91 -4.21
C GLN A 93 9.92 -0.07 -5.32
N GLU A 94 11.05 0.54 -4.99
CA GLU A 94 11.80 1.33 -5.96
C GLU A 94 12.87 0.53 -6.71
N GLU A 95 13.20 -0.66 -6.23
CA GLU A 95 14.12 -1.58 -6.88
C GLU A 95 13.45 -2.27 -8.09
N PRO A 96 14.23 -2.66 -9.13
CA PRO A 96 13.75 -3.55 -10.19
C PRO A 96 13.05 -4.79 -9.63
N LYS A 97 12.02 -5.29 -10.33
CA LYS A 97 11.22 -6.45 -9.89
C LYS A 97 12.04 -7.72 -9.60
N ASN A 98 13.13 -7.92 -10.32
CA ASN A 98 14.09 -9.00 -10.11
C ASN A 98 15.10 -8.72 -8.98
N MET A 99 14.94 -7.62 -8.26
CA MET A 99 15.77 -7.15 -7.14
C MET A 99 14.87 -6.73 -5.97
N GLY A 100 15.50 -6.25 -4.90
CA GLY A 100 14.79 -5.86 -3.68
C GLY A 100 14.13 -7.05 -3.01
N ALA A 101 13.00 -6.80 -2.34
CA ALA A 101 12.34 -7.80 -1.53
C ALA A 101 11.27 -8.60 -2.28
N TRP A 102 10.83 -8.16 -3.48
CA TRP A 102 9.69 -8.74 -4.18
C TRP A 102 9.75 -10.27 -4.31
N THR A 103 10.86 -10.82 -4.79
CA THR A 103 11.01 -12.27 -5.01
C THR A 103 10.96 -13.10 -3.72
N TYR A 104 11.33 -12.50 -2.59
CA TYR A 104 11.20 -13.12 -1.28
C TYR A 104 9.79 -12.96 -0.70
N MET A 105 9.20 -11.78 -0.84
CA MET A 105 7.91 -11.41 -0.24
C MET A 105 6.72 -12.00 -1.00
N GLU A 106 6.75 -12.00 -2.34
CA GLU A 106 5.64 -12.43 -3.20
C GLU A 106 5.06 -13.80 -2.79
N PRO A 107 5.83 -14.91 -2.73
CA PRO A 107 5.26 -16.21 -2.41
C PRO A 107 4.65 -16.26 -1.00
N ARG A 108 5.22 -15.53 -0.04
CA ARG A 108 4.76 -15.48 1.35
C ARG A 108 3.50 -14.64 1.51
N LEU A 109 3.43 -13.52 0.80
CA LEU A 109 2.24 -12.69 0.73
C LEU A 109 1.11 -13.43 0.02
N ARG A 110 1.37 -14.12 -1.10
CA ARG A 110 0.34 -14.94 -1.76
C ARG A 110 -0.26 -15.99 -0.82
N ASP A 111 0.59 -16.70 -0.08
CA ASP A 111 0.14 -17.68 0.90
C ASP A 111 -0.66 -17.05 2.06
N LEU A 112 -0.29 -15.85 2.50
CA LEU A 112 -1.01 -15.10 3.54
C LEU A 112 -2.36 -14.55 3.04
N LEU A 113 -2.43 -14.09 1.80
CA LEU A 113 -3.58 -13.39 1.22
C LEU A 113 -4.63 -14.32 0.61
N GLY A 114 -4.26 -15.56 0.26
CA GLY A 114 -5.15 -16.51 -0.40
C GLY A 114 -5.68 -15.96 -1.72
N GLU A 115 -7.00 -15.80 -1.83
CA GLU A 115 -7.67 -15.30 -3.03
C GLU A 115 -7.62 -13.76 -3.17
N LEU A 116 -7.18 -13.03 -2.13
CA LEU A 116 -7.09 -11.57 -2.20
C LEU A 116 -5.95 -11.17 -3.17
N PRO A 117 -6.25 -10.42 -4.26
CA PRO A 117 -5.26 -10.08 -5.27
C PRO A 117 -4.01 -9.38 -4.72
N LEU A 118 -2.85 -9.90 -5.08
CA LEU A 118 -1.54 -9.27 -4.85
C LEU A 118 -1.00 -8.70 -6.17
N ARG A 119 -0.69 -7.41 -6.17
CA ARG A 119 -0.08 -6.70 -7.30
C ARG A 119 1.31 -6.20 -6.94
N TYR A 120 2.12 -5.98 -7.98
CA TYR A 120 3.44 -5.39 -7.87
C TYR A 120 3.42 -4.02 -8.53
N GLU A 121 3.93 -3.00 -7.84
CA GLU A 121 4.20 -1.70 -8.41
C GLU A 121 5.62 -1.26 -8.08
N GLY A 122 6.48 -1.27 -9.09
CA GLY A 122 7.88 -0.91 -8.94
C GLY A 122 8.56 -0.87 -10.28
N ARG A 123 9.89 -0.79 -10.29
CA ARG A 123 10.64 -0.75 -11.55
C ARG A 123 10.51 -2.10 -12.26
N PRO A 124 10.37 -2.12 -13.60
CA PRO A 124 10.44 -3.37 -14.35
C PRO A 124 11.79 -4.05 -14.16
N GLU A 125 11.90 -5.31 -14.59
CA GLU A 125 13.15 -6.04 -14.50
C GLU A 125 14.29 -5.34 -15.26
N ARG A 126 15.47 -5.34 -14.66
CA ARG A 126 16.68 -4.71 -15.19
C ARG A 126 17.92 -5.53 -14.83
N ALA A 127 18.93 -5.46 -15.69
CA ALA A 127 20.27 -5.97 -15.37
C ALA A 127 21.04 -5.03 -14.42
N SER A 128 20.81 -3.72 -14.53
CA SER A 128 21.41 -2.70 -13.66
C SER A 128 20.47 -2.39 -12.48
N PRO A 129 21.00 -2.09 -11.28
CA PRO A 129 20.19 -1.68 -10.12
C PRO A 129 19.38 -0.40 -10.33
N ALA A 130 19.87 0.52 -11.16
CA ALA A 130 19.23 1.81 -11.44
C ALA A 130 19.52 2.31 -12.86
N GLU A 131 18.76 3.31 -13.31
CA GLU A 131 19.09 4.06 -14.53
C GLU A 131 20.34 4.91 -14.30
N GLY A 132 21.19 5.00 -15.32
CA GLY A 132 22.37 5.88 -15.30
C GLY A 132 22.05 7.37 -15.53
N SER A 133 20.78 7.76 -15.61
CA SER A 133 20.33 9.13 -15.87
C SER A 133 19.39 9.60 -14.76
N ALA A 134 19.70 10.75 -14.18
CA ALA A 134 18.92 11.37 -13.11
C ALA A 134 17.47 11.69 -13.53
N ASP A 135 17.27 12.13 -14.77
CA ASP A 135 15.94 12.44 -15.30
C ASP A 135 15.08 11.19 -15.40
N ARG A 136 15.64 10.11 -15.94
CA ARG A 136 14.94 8.82 -16.02
C ARG A 136 14.65 8.24 -14.64
N HIS A 137 15.60 8.38 -13.71
CA HIS A 137 15.40 7.97 -12.33
C HIS A 137 14.22 8.72 -11.69
N THR A 138 14.16 10.05 -11.86
CA THR A 138 13.09 10.91 -11.30
C THR A 138 11.73 10.59 -11.92
N GLN A 139 11.67 10.41 -13.24
CA GLN A 139 10.45 10.04 -13.95
C GLN A 139 9.90 8.70 -13.46
N GLU A 140 10.77 7.71 -13.28
CA GLU A 140 10.35 6.38 -12.83
C GLU A 140 9.88 6.39 -11.37
N GLN A 141 10.52 7.17 -10.48
CA GLN A 141 10.01 7.35 -9.11
C GLN A 141 8.62 7.98 -9.09
N ALA A 142 8.41 9.04 -9.88
CA ALA A 142 7.11 9.69 -9.99
C ALA A 142 6.05 8.72 -10.53
N ARG A 143 6.40 7.89 -11.52
CA ARG A 143 5.52 6.85 -12.07
C ARG A 143 5.11 5.83 -11.00
N ILE A 144 6.05 5.34 -10.21
CA ILE A 144 5.78 4.37 -9.13
C ILE A 144 4.83 4.99 -8.09
N ALA A 145 5.12 6.21 -7.63
CA ALA A 145 4.27 6.89 -6.67
C ALA A 145 2.85 7.15 -7.22
N GLN A 146 2.73 7.56 -8.48
CA GLN A 146 1.44 7.76 -9.13
C GLN A 146 0.65 6.45 -9.27
N ALA A 147 1.29 5.39 -9.76
CA ALA A 147 0.65 4.08 -9.94
C ALA A 147 0.16 3.48 -8.62
N ALA A 148 0.94 3.65 -7.54
CA ALA A 148 0.56 3.17 -6.21
C ALA A 148 -0.77 3.79 -5.72
N TRP A 149 -0.97 5.09 -5.92
CA TRP A 149 -2.16 5.80 -5.42
C TRP A 149 -3.36 5.76 -6.38
N THR A 150 -3.21 5.34 -7.64
CA THR A 150 -4.27 5.42 -8.66
C THR A 150 -4.89 4.08 -9.02
N GLY A 151 -6.18 4.09 -9.39
CA GLY A 151 -6.91 2.91 -9.86
C GLY A 151 -7.27 1.91 -8.77
N ALA A 152 -7.36 2.34 -7.51
CA ALA A 152 -7.85 1.50 -6.43
C ALA A 152 -9.32 1.12 -6.66
N PRO A 153 -9.74 -0.12 -6.38
CA PRO A 153 -11.12 -0.54 -6.50
C PRO A 153 -12.04 0.38 -5.70
N GLU A 154 -13.10 0.87 -6.31
CA GLU A 154 -14.08 1.69 -5.61
C GLU A 154 -14.72 0.89 -4.46
N PRO A 155 -14.89 1.49 -3.26
CA PRO A 155 -15.61 0.86 -2.17
C PRO A 155 -17.02 0.48 -2.61
N ALA A 156 -17.55 -0.62 -2.05
CA ALA A 156 -18.93 -1.00 -2.30
C ALA A 156 -19.85 0.16 -1.87
N GLN A 157 -20.68 0.64 -2.79
CA GLN A 157 -21.63 1.71 -2.47
C GLN A 157 -22.60 1.22 -1.38
N ASN A 158 -22.73 1.98 -0.31
CA ASN A 158 -23.65 1.67 0.78
C ASN A 158 -25.09 1.60 0.21
N PRO A 159 -25.90 0.55 0.50
CA PRO A 159 -27.28 0.47 0.03
C PRO A 159 -28.11 1.73 0.31
N ALA A 160 -27.81 2.44 1.42
CA ALA A 160 -28.42 3.71 1.77
C ALA A 160 -28.06 4.85 0.79
N GLU A 161 -26.81 4.90 0.33
CA GLU A 161 -26.33 5.89 -0.65
C GLU A 161 -26.83 5.59 -2.07
N ARG A 162 -27.04 4.30 -2.42
CA ARG A 162 -27.70 3.91 -3.68
C ARG A 162 -29.16 4.34 -3.72
N ARG A 163 -29.87 4.23 -2.59
CA ARG A 163 -31.25 4.74 -2.46
C ARG A 163 -31.32 6.27 -2.54
N ALA A 164 -30.37 6.97 -1.93
CA ALA A 164 -30.29 8.44 -1.99
C ALA A 164 -29.97 8.97 -3.40
N ARG A 165 -29.26 8.20 -4.23
CA ARG A 165 -28.95 8.54 -5.64
C ARG A 165 -30.06 8.22 -6.64
N GLY A 166 -31.19 7.67 -6.20
CA GLY A 166 -32.34 7.45 -7.08
C GLY A 166 -32.16 6.32 -8.11
N ASP A 167 -31.18 5.43 -7.92
CA ASP A 167 -31.00 4.22 -8.75
C ASP A 167 -32.08 3.18 -8.41
N THR A 168 -33.32 3.52 -8.74
CA THR A 168 -34.43 2.58 -8.73
C THR A 168 -34.25 1.69 -9.94
N LEU A 169 -33.90 0.42 -9.72
CA LEU A 169 -33.94 -0.62 -10.74
C LEU A 169 -35.31 -0.61 -11.41
N ILE A 170 -35.41 -0.02 -12.61
CA ILE A 170 -36.55 -0.23 -13.49
C ILE A 170 -36.44 -1.68 -13.95
N SER A 171 -37.08 -2.57 -13.18
CA SER A 171 -37.52 -3.88 -13.62
C SER A 171 -38.42 -3.70 -14.85
N LYS A 172 -37.84 -3.64 -16.05
CA LYS A 172 -38.60 -3.83 -17.29
C LYS A 172 -38.94 -5.32 -17.39
N ARG A 173 -40.09 -5.69 -16.83
CA ARG A 173 -40.88 -6.81 -17.34
C ARG A 173 -41.68 -6.32 -18.54
N LYS A 174 -41.32 -6.79 -19.73
CA LYS A 174 -42.22 -7.30 -20.77
C LYS A 174 -41.40 -7.72 -21.98
#